data_AF-A0A956PD58-F1
#
_entry.id   AF-A0A956PD58-F1
#
_cell.length_a   1.000
_cell.length_b   1.000
_cell.length_c   1.000
_cell.angle_alpha   90.00
_cell.angle_beta   90.00
_cell.angle_gamma   90.00
#
_symmetry.space_group_name_H-M   'P 1'
#
loop_
_entity.id
_entity.type
_entity.pdbx_description
1 polymer ?
#
loop_
_entity_poly.entity_id
_entity_poly.type
_entity_poly.pdbx_seq_one_letter_code
_entity_poly.pdbx_strand_id
1 'polypeptide(L)'
;MLIRQTHSALLPRSKSEPKSMDLPEGEVLEKLNSYFDSWDANGNGQVAWSEVRERVANPECKEDEAVALATLYGLVEHDASYRGLERKPPVSFNRLQDLYYDNADDEDKPVADSLYQKYQAKLADSRDEIFPHILPNGFMGKQGTAPSCGFLAATFSQLIKNPRVVADAIKERSDGQVEVQFPGLKKPVVITPVTDTEQALFASAGADGNWLTTLEKAWGTHQAGGDQLKAFEKTTYPEDAIVAWTNGKATTSRIPKNPEPTERGKLPDYLSTASREIAANHVVVAWTRFDNLTVEGLVPGHAYTLNGIDYEDGTVALRNPWGRLEPGDENGPFDGRDDGVFEFPLKEFHKNFGQIARQTD
;
A
#
# COMPACT_ATOMS: atom_id res chain seq x y z
N MET A 1 -27.53 15.02 -37.97
CA MET A 1 -27.29 13.66 -37.47
C MET A 1 -26.76 13.81 -36.05
N LEU A 2 -27.65 13.68 -35.06
CA LEU A 2 -27.35 13.81 -33.64
C LEU A 2 -26.64 12.54 -33.15
N ILE A 3 -25.52 12.68 -32.45
CA ILE A 3 -25.09 11.68 -31.46
C ILE A 3 -24.80 12.45 -30.16
N ARG A 4 -25.50 12.02 -29.12
CA ARG A 4 -25.61 12.64 -27.80
C ARG A 4 -24.33 12.47 -27.00
N GLN A 5 -23.93 13.56 -26.36
CA GLN A 5 -23.08 13.55 -25.17
C GLN A 5 -23.85 12.90 -24.01
N THR A 6 -23.22 11.94 -23.33
CA THR A 6 -23.55 11.57 -21.95
C THR A 6 -22.23 11.47 -21.19
N HIS A 7 -21.67 12.62 -20.80
CA HIS A 7 -20.75 12.67 -19.68
C HIS A 7 -21.62 12.59 -18.42
N SER A 8 -21.58 11.44 -17.75
CA SER A 8 -22.00 11.36 -16.36
C SER A 8 -20.87 12.02 -15.55
N ALA A 9 -20.99 13.33 -15.37
CA ALA A 9 -20.06 14.08 -14.53
C ALA A 9 -20.31 13.65 -13.08
N LEU A 10 -19.42 12.82 -12.53
CA LEU A 10 -19.23 12.72 -11.10
C LEU A 10 -18.90 14.15 -10.61
N LEU A 11 -19.74 14.68 -9.73
CA LEU A 11 -19.53 16.02 -9.19
C LEU A 11 -18.20 16.03 -8.42
N PRO A 12 -17.33 17.04 -8.61
CA PRO A 12 -16.10 17.14 -7.85
C PRO A 12 -16.43 17.27 -6.36
N ARG A 13 -15.86 16.39 -5.52
CA ARG A 13 -15.99 16.47 -4.06
C ARG A 13 -15.54 17.85 -3.57
N SER A 14 -16.37 18.49 -2.73
CA SER A 14 -16.01 19.77 -2.12
C SER A 14 -14.78 19.57 -1.23
N LYS A 15 -13.75 20.42 -1.42
CA LYS A 15 -12.60 20.48 -0.51
C LYS A 15 -13.07 20.97 0.87
N SER A 16 -13.38 20.06 1.79
CA SER A 16 -13.37 20.37 3.21
C SER A 16 -11.93 20.23 3.71
N GLU A 17 -11.42 21.25 4.39
CA GLU A 17 -10.15 21.15 5.12
C GLU A 17 -10.34 20.13 6.26
N PRO A 18 -9.45 19.13 6.42
CA PRO A 18 -9.53 18.24 7.57
C PRO A 18 -9.03 19.02 8.79
N LYS A 19 -9.95 19.61 9.54
CA LYS A 19 -9.68 19.89 10.95
C LYS A 19 -9.70 18.56 11.67
N SER A 20 -8.59 18.19 12.30
CA SER A 20 -8.60 17.23 13.41
C SER A 20 -9.61 17.76 14.43
N MET A 21 -10.80 17.17 14.42
CA MET A 21 -11.80 17.34 15.44
C MET A 21 -11.74 16.05 16.25
N ASP A 22 -11.39 16.16 17.52
CA ASP A 22 -11.64 15.09 18.46
C ASP A 22 -13.15 14.77 18.40
N LEU A 23 -13.47 13.58 17.89
CA LEU A 23 -14.86 13.12 17.84
C LEU A 23 -15.30 12.84 19.28
N PRO A 24 -16.53 13.22 19.68
CA PRO A 24 -17.11 12.77 20.93
C PRO A 24 -17.03 11.25 21.07
N GLU A 25 -16.73 10.79 22.30
CA GLU A 25 -16.68 9.37 22.64
C GLU A 25 -17.96 8.65 22.18
N GLY A 26 -17.80 7.55 21.43
CA GLY A 26 -18.91 6.75 20.94
C GLY A 26 -19.50 7.18 19.59
N GLU A 27 -19.14 8.33 19.01
CA GLU A 27 -19.67 8.75 17.70
C GLU A 27 -19.33 7.74 16.59
N VAL A 28 -18.09 7.22 16.59
CA VAL A 28 -17.67 6.21 15.61
C VAL A 28 -18.45 4.92 15.78
N LEU A 29 -18.74 4.51 17.02
CA LEU A 29 -19.56 3.34 17.29
C LEU A 29 -21.01 3.53 16.79
N GLU A 30 -21.59 4.73 16.97
CA GLU A 30 -22.91 5.06 16.42
C GLU A 30 -22.92 4.94 14.89
N LYS A 31 -21.89 5.46 14.22
CA LYS A 31 -21.76 5.33 12.75
C LYS A 31 -21.64 3.86 12.32
N LEU A 32 -20.77 3.09 12.96
CA LEU A 32 -20.60 1.66 12.68
C LEU A 32 -21.93 0.89 12.87
N ASN A 33 -22.66 1.18 13.95
CA ASN A 33 -23.97 0.58 14.22
C ASN A 33 -25.02 0.97 13.18
N SER A 34 -25.02 2.23 12.72
CA SER A 34 -26.01 2.73 11.77
C SER A 34 -25.96 2.04 10.40
N TYR A 35 -24.80 1.50 10.02
CA TYR A 35 -24.61 0.81 8.74
C TYR A 35 -24.61 -0.72 8.85
N PHE A 36 -24.62 -1.28 10.07
CA PHE A 36 -24.46 -2.72 10.29
C PHE A 36 -25.46 -3.57 9.48
N ASP A 37 -26.75 -3.22 9.53
CA ASP A 37 -27.81 -3.93 8.80
C ASP A 37 -27.62 -3.88 7.28
N SER A 38 -26.98 -2.82 6.76
CA SER A 38 -26.68 -2.70 5.33
C SER A 38 -25.49 -3.55 4.88
N TRP A 39 -24.64 -3.95 5.83
CA TRP A 39 -23.48 -4.81 5.60
C TRP A 39 -23.81 -6.30 5.80
N ASP A 40 -24.77 -6.63 6.66
CA ASP A 40 -25.33 -7.99 6.83
C ASP A 40 -26.33 -8.29 5.69
N ALA A 41 -25.78 -8.56 4.50
CA ALA A 41 -26.54 -8.75 3.28
C ALA A 41 -27.54 -9.91 3.36
N ASN A 42 -27.27 -10.91 4.21
CA ASN A 42 -28.14 -12.07 4.38
C ASN A 42 -29.09 -11.98 5.60
N GLY A 43 -28.94 -10.96 6.45
CA GLY A 43 -29.83 -10.66 7.57
C GLY A 43 -29.78 -11.68 8.71
N ASN A 44 -28.63 -12.33 8.95
CA ASN A 44 -28.48 -13.33 10.02
C ASN A 44 -28.00 -12.74 11.36
N GLY A 45 -27.83 -11.43 11.44
CA GLY A 45 -27.30 -10.69 12.58
C GLY A 45 -25.77 -10.67 12.66
N GLN A 46 -25.07 -11.05 11.58
CA GLN A 46 -23.61 -11.09 11.51
C GLN A 46 -23.10 -10.71 10.12
N VAL A 47 -22.06 -9.86 10.08
CA VAL A 47 -21.34 -9.51 8.85
C VAL A 47 -20.18 -10.48 8.65
N ALA A 48 -20.26 -11.34 7.65
CA ALA A 48 -19.20 -12.25 7.25
C ALA A 48 -18.11 -11.54 6.43
N TRP A 49 -16.90 -12.11 6.40
CA TRP A 49 -15.80 -11.54 5.61
C TRP A 49 -16.12 -11.48 4.10
N SER A 50 -16.91 -12.40 3.56
CA SER A 50 -17.39 -12.28 2.17
C SER A 50 -18.24 -11.04 1.94
N GLU A 51 -19.11 -10.70 2.89
CA GLU A 51 -20.00 -9.53 2.79
C GLU A 51 -19.19 -8.23 2.91
N VAL A 52 -18.20 -8.18 3.81
CA VAL A 52 -17.24 -7.05 3.86
C VAL A 52 -16.57 -6.85 2.50
N ARG A 53 -16.06 -7.91 1.87
CA ARG A 53 -15.37 -7.81 0.57
C ARG A 53 -16.28 -7.35 -0.56
N GLU A 54 -17.50 -7.89 -0.61
CA GLU A 54 -18.51 -7.46 -1.57
C GLU A 54 -18.87 -5.99 -1.39
N ARG A 55 -19.02 -5.53 -0.13
CA ARG A 55 -19.34 -4.14 0.18
C ARG A 55 -18.16 -3.19 -0.09
N VAL A 56 -16.92 -3.60 0.18
CA VAL A 56 -15.70 -2.83 -0.16
C VAL A 56 -15.66 -2.55 -1.67
N ALA A 57 -15.99 -3.55 -2.49
CA ALA A 57 -16.02 -3.43 -3.94
C ALA A 57 -17.30 -2.78 -4.51
N ASN A 58 -18.25 -2.38 -3.64
CA ASN A 58 -19.51 -1.79 -4.06
C ASN A 58 -19.36 -0.28 -4.31
N PRO A 59 -19.58 0.23 -5.55
CA PRO A 59 -19.48 1.65 -5.84
C PRO A 59 -20.53 2.51 -5.11
N GLU A 60 -21.63 1.92 -4.63
CA GLU A 60 -22.66 2.63 -3.85
C GLU A 60 -22.26 2.90 -2.40
N CYS A 61 -21.22 2.21 -1.90
CA CYS A 61 -20.65 2.50 -0.58
C CYS A 61 -19.76 3.75 -0.69
N LYS A 62 -20.28 4.90 -0.24
CA LYS A 62 -19.70 6.23 -0.43
C LYS A 62 -19.46 6.95 0.88
N GLU A 63 -18.54 7.92 0.85
CA GLU A 63 -18.34 8.91 1.91
C GLU A 63 -18.25 8.29 3.32
N ASP A 64 -19.11 8.70 4.25
CA ASP A 64 -19.10 8.25 5.63
C ASP A 64 -19.31 6.74 5.80
N GLU A 65 -20.12 6.11 4.93
CA GLU A 65 -20.29 4.65 4.95
C GLU A 65 -18.98 3.96 4.57
N ALA A 66 -18.29 4.45 3.54
CA ALA A 66 -17.03 3.88 3.08
C ALA A 66 -15.93 3.97 4.15
N VAL A 67 -15.88 5.08 4.89
CA VAL A 67 -14.96 5.24 6.02
C VAL A 67 -15.34 4.29 7.16
N ALA A 68 -16.63 4.17 7.49
CA ALA A 68 -17.10 3.26 8.53
C ALA A 68 -16.79 1.79 8.16
N LEU A 69 -16.99 1.39 6.92
CA LEU A 69 -16.67 0.06 6.43
C LEU A 69 -15.16 -0.23 6.42
N ALA A 70 -14.33 0.73 6.02
CA ALA A 70 -12.88 0.62 6.12
C ALA A 70 -12.42 0.50 7.59
N THR A 71 -13.11 1.16 8.51
CA THR A 71 -12.86 1.07 9.96
C THR A 71 -13.20 -0.33 10.47
N LEU A 72 -14.37 -0.87 10.14
CA LEU A 72 -14.74 -2.26 10.46
C LEU A 72 -13.71 -3.25 9.91
N TYR A 73 -13.29 -3.08 8.66
CA TYR A 73 -12.24 -3.88 8.04
C TYR A 73 -10.97 -3.88 8.89
N GLY A 74 -10.47 -2.68 9.27
CA GLY A 74 -9.27 -2.52 10.09
C GLY A 74 -9.39 -3.19 11.46
N LEU A 75 -10.54 -3.06 12.13
CA LEU A 75 -10.80 -3.71 13.41
C LEU A 75 -10.76 -5.23 13.30
N VAL A 76 -11.35 -5.80 12.25
CA VAL A 76 -11.36 -7.25 12.00
C VAL A 76 -9.96 -7.77 11.68
N GLU A 77 -9.17 -7.05 10.87
CA GLU A 77 -7.76 -7.40 10.62
C GLU A 77 -6.94 -7.36 11.92
N HIS A 78 -7.11 -6.30 12.71
CA HIS A 78 -6.40 -6.13 13.97
C HIS A 78 -6.73 -7.26 14.96
N ASP A 79 -8.02 -7.57 15.16
CA ASP A 79 -8.45 -8.68 16.03
C ASP A 79 -7.92 -10.03 15.55
N ALA A 80 -7.99 -10.30 14.24
CA ALA A 80 -7.50 -11.55 13.68
C ALA A 80 -5.98 -11.68 13.86
N SER A 81 -5.23 -10.61 13.63
CA SER A 81 -3.77 -10.59 13.83
C SER A 81 -3.40 -10.78 15.30
N TYR A 82 -4.01 -10.01 16.20
CA TYR A 82 -3.78 -10.08 17.64
C TYR A 82 -4.05 -11.48 18.20
N ARG A 83 -5.11 -12.14 17.71
CA ARG A 83 -5.50 -13.49 18.14
C ARG A 83 -4.85 -14.61 17.34
N GLY A 84 -3.99 -14.29 16.36
CA GLY A 84 -3.32 -15.29 15.51
C GLY A 84 -4.29 -16.16 14.70
N LEU A 85 -5.43 -15.59 14.26
CA LEU A 85 -6.46 -16.33 13.54
C LEU A 85 -6.11 -16.47 12.06
N GLU A 86 -6.15 -17.70 11.55
CA GLU A 86 -6.02 -17.96 10.11
C GLU A 86 -7.24 -17.47 9.31
N ARG A 87 -8.39 -17.31 9.97
CA ARG A 87 -9.65 -16.87 9.35
C ARG A 87 -10.29 -15.77 10.18
N LYS A 88 -10.84 -14.79 9.48
CA LYS A 88 -11.57 -13.67 10.08
C LYS A 88 -12.97 -14.13 10.49
N PRO A 89 -13.31 -14.11 11.79
CA PRO A 89 -14.63 -14.49 12.24
C PRO A 89 -15.67 -13.48 11.75
N PRO A 90 -16.93 -13.90 11.53
CA PRO A 90 -18.01 -12.96 11.27
C PRO A 90 -18.23 -12.04 12.48
N VAL A 91 -18.66 -10.81 12.23
CA VAL A 91 -18.88 -9.80 13.26
C VAL A 91 -20.37 -9.66 13.52
N SER A 92 -20.83 -10.08 14.69
CA SER A 92 -22.18 -9.77 15.17
C SER A 92 -22.26 -8.34 15.71
N PHE A 93 -23.47 -7.81 15.89
CA PHE A 93 -23.67 -6.49 16.49
C PHE A 93 -23.02 -6.34 17.88
N ASN A 94 -23.10 -7.38 18.73
CA ASN A 94 -22.42 -7.38 20.03
C ASN A 94 -20.91 -7.45 19.87
N ARG A 95 -20.41 -8.26 18.92
CA ARG A 95 -18.97 -8.35 18.67
C ARG A 95 -18.40 -7.03 18.15
N LEU A 96 -19.16 -6.25 17.40
CA LEU A 96 -18.77 -4.91 16.97
C LEU A 96 -18.54 -3.98 18.17
N GLN A 97 -19.40 -4.03 19.18
CA GLN A 97 -19.21 -3.28 20.43
C GLN A 97 -17.96 -3.75 21.17
N ASP A 98 -17.76 -5.07 21.30
CA ASP A 98 -16.55 -5.61 21.92
C ASP A 98 -15.29 -5.14 21.18
N LEU A 99 -15.28 -5.19 19.84
CA LEU A 99 -14.14 -4.72 19.03
C LEU A 99 -13.84 -3.23 19.26
N TYR A 100 -14.87 -2.42 19.50
CA TYR A 100 -14.72 -1.00 19.79
C TYR A 100 -14.09 -0.76 21.17
N TYR A 101 -14.58 -1.42 22.22
CA TYR A 101 -14.15 -1.16 23.60
C TYR A 101 -12.92 -1.98 24.04
N ASP A 102 -12.71 -3.17 23.48
CA ASP A 102 -11.61 -4.06 23.89
C ASP A 102 -10.24 -3.60 23.37
N ASN A 103 -10.22 -2.73 22.36
CA ASN A 103 -8.99 -2.27 21.71
C ASN A 103 -8.80 -0.78 21.97
N ALA A 104 -7.84 -0.44 22.82
CA ALA A 104 -7.37 0.92 22.98
C ALA A 104 -5.99 1.11 22.31
N ASP A 105 -5.73 2.31 21.81
CA ASP A 105 -4.42 2.72 21.33
C ASP A 105 -3.52 3.20 22.49
N ASP A 106 -2.32 3.69 22.17
CA ASP A 106 -1.32 4.12 23.15
C ASP A 106 -1.77 5.32 24.00
N GLU A 107 -2.86 6.01 23.62
CA GLU A 107 -3.47 7.12 24.37
C GLU A 107 -4.72 6.70 25.15
N ASP A 108 -4.93 5.39 25.34
CA ASP A 108 -6.13 4.81 25.94
C ASP A 108 -7.43 5.15 25.16
N LYS A 109 -7.34 5.54 23.88
CA LYS A 109 -8.51 5.81 23.02
C LYS A 109 -8.92 4.56 22.24
N PRO A 110 -10.21 4.35 21.94
CA PRO A 110 -10.63 3.24 21.10
C PRO A 110 -9.88 3.22 19.75
N VAL A 111 -9.23 2.11 19.41
CA VAL A 111 -8.51 1.92 18.13
C VAL A 111 -9.42 2.24 16.93
N ALA A 112 -10.72 1.99 17.07
CA ALA A 112 -11.74 2.33 16.09
C ALA A 112 -11.73 3.83 15.72
N ASP A 113 -11.55 4.73 16.69
CA ASP A 113 -11.57 6.18 16.47
C ASP A 113 -10.35 6.60 15.66
N SER A 114 -9.17 6.12 16.05
CA SER A 114 -7.90 6.35 15.34
C SER A 114 -7.93 5.77 13.91
N LEU A 115 -8.53 4.60 13.70
CA LEU A 115 -8.76 4.04 12.38
C LEU A 115 -9.74 4.88 11.54
N TYR A 116 -10.86 5.29 12.12
CA TYR A 116 -11.87 6.09 11.44
C TYR A 116 -11.29 7.42 10.97
N GLN A 117 -10.59 8.15 11.84
CA GLN A 117 -9.94 9.41 11.50
C GLN A 117 -8.89 9.21 10.39
N LYS A 118 -8.07 8.16 10.48
CA LYS A 118 -7.09 7.81 9.45
C LYS A 118 -7.75 7.59 8.08
N TYR A 119 -8.82 6.80 8.02
CA TYR A 119 -9.49 6.50 6.76
C TYR A 119 -10.28 7.69 6.21
N GLN A 120 -10.87 8.51 7.09
CA GLN A 120 -11.52 9.75 6.71
C GLN A 120 -10.54 10.73 6.09
N ALA A 121 -9.40 10.97 6.75
CA ALA A 121 -8.35 11.86 6.25
C ALA A 121 -7.81 11.39 4.88
N LYS A 122 -7.60 10.08 4.73
CA LYS A 122 -7.12 9.50 3.48
C LYS A 122 -8.15 9.63 2.35
N LEU A 123 -9.43 9.35 2.61
CA LEU A 123 -10.47 9.49 1.60
C LEU A 123 -10.67 10.96 1.19
N ALA A 124 -10.53 11.90 2.14
CA ALA A 124 -10.61 13.34 1.86
C ALA A 124 -9.45 13.85 0.98
N ASP A 125 -8.26 13.26 1.11
CA ASP A 125 -7.09 13.61 0.28
C ASP A 125 -7.11 12.92 -1.11
N SER A 126 -7.89 11.85 -1.25
CA SER A 126 -7.97 11.07 -2.50
C SER A 126 -8.74 11.79 -3.61
N ARG A 127 -8.49 11.38 -4.86
CA ARG A 127 -9.11 11.93 -6.08
C ARG A 127 -9.73 10.81 -6.91
N ASP A 128 -10.84 11.12 -7.57
CA ASP A 128 -11.49 10.16 -8.48
C ASP A 128 -10.76 10.07 -9.85
N GLU A 129 -10.02 11.11 -10.23
CA GLU A 129 -9.19 11.11 -11.43
C GLU A 129 -7.99 10.17 -11.28
N ILE A 130 -7.68 9.37 -12.31
CA ILE A 130 -6.50 8.49 -12.31
C ILE A 130 -5.23 9.33 -12.25
N PHE A 131 -5.10 10.31 -13.16
CA PHE A 131 -3.92 11.15 -13.33
C PHE A 131 -4.32 12.63 -13.45
N PRO A 132 -4.36 13.40 -12.34
CA PRO A 132 -4.57 14.85 -12.39
C PRO A 132 -3.40 15.58 -13.06
N HIS A 133 -2.23 14.95 -13.12
CA HIS A 133 -1.04 15.39 -13.83
C HIS A 133 -0.59 14.35 -14.85
N ILE A 134 0.11 14.76 -15.91
CA ILE A 134 0.47 13.86 -17.03
C ILE A 134 1.34 12.67 -16.59
N LEU A 135 2.16 12.84 -15.56
CA LEU A 135 3.05 11.80 -15.05
C LEU A 135 2.82 11.60 -13.54
N PRO A 136 2.77 10.35 -13.07
CA PRO A 136 2.65 10.05 -11.64
C PRO A 136 3.86 10.54 -10.84
N ASN A 137 3.59 11.10 -9.67
CA ASN A 137 4.59 11.46 -8.69
C ASN A 137 4.76 10.33 -7.67
N GLY A 138 5.86 9.60 -7.79
CA GLY A 138 6.19 8.52 -6.89
C GLY A 138 6.28 8.93 -5.42
N PHE A 139 6.74 10.14 -5.09
CA PHE A 139 6.99 10.57 -3.70
C PHE A 139 5.73 10.66 -2.85
N MET A 140 4.58 10.94 -3.45
CA MET A 140 3.32 11.04 -2.71
C MET A 140 2.68 9.67 -2.41
N GLY A 141 3.20 8.61 -3.02
CA GLY A 141 2.67 7.25 -2.88
C GLY A 141 2.89 6.66 -1.49
N LYS A 142 1.81 6.13 -0.90
CA LYS A 142 1.81 5.48 0.40
C LYS A 142 1.02 4.17 0.33
N GLN A 143 1.58 3.10 0.88
CA GLN A 143 0.89 1.82 1.01
C GLN A 143 -0.36 1.94 1.90
N GLY A 144 -1.39 1.19 1.54
CA GLY A 144 -2.59 1.00 2.33
C GLY A 144 -2.50 -0.15 3.33
N THR A 145 -3.64 -0.77 3.62
CA THR A 145 -3.77 -1.96 4.47
C THR A 145 -3.42 -3.26 3.75
N ALA A 146 -3.42 -3.26 2.42
CA ALA A 146 -3.09 -4.44 1.63
C ALA A 146 -1.61 -4.84 1.80
N PRO A 147 -1.27 -6.15 1.85
CA PRO A 147 0.11 -6.65 2.00
C PRO A 147 0.92 -6.58 0.67
N SER A 148 0.99 -5.39 0.09
CA SER A 148 1.51 -5.12 -1.26
C SER A 148 2.91 -4.48 -1.26
N CYS A 149 3.63 -4.47 -0.14
CA CYS A 149 4.90 -3.73 -0.02
C CYS A 149 5.92 -4.08 -1.12
N GLY A 150 6.05 -5.35 -1.49
CA GLY A 150 6.91 -5.78 -2.59
C GLY A 150 6.50 -5.22 -3.94
N PHE A 151 5.19 -5.15 -4.22
CA PHE A 151 4.66 -4.52 -5.42
C PHE A 151 4.95 -3.02 -5.46
N LEU A 152 4.65 -2.32 -4.37
CA LEU A 152 4.80 -0.87 -4.29
C LEU A 152 6.27 -0.46 -4.33
N ALA A 153 7.16 -1.16 -3.63
CA ALA A 153 8.59 -0.91 -3.67
C ALA A 153 9.17 -1.04 -5.10
N ALA A 154 8.75 -2.07 -5.85
CA ALA A 154 9.13 -2.24 -7.25
C ALA A 154 8.52 -1.15 -8.15
N THR A 155 7.25 -0.78 -7.92
CA THR A 155 6.56 0.30 -8.65
C THR A 155 7.27 1.64 -8.44
N PHE A 156 7.68 1.95 -7.21
CA PHE A 156 8.40 3.17 -6.89
C PHE A 156 9.81 3.22 -7.49
N SER A 157 10.51 2.07 -7.55
CA SER A 157 11.76 1.95 -8.32
C SER A 157 11.52 2.24 -9.81
N GLN A 158 10.44 1.69 -10.37
CA GLN A 158 10.08 1.88 -11.77
C GLN A 158 9.71 3.35 -12.08
N LEU A 159 9.09 4.07 -11.14
CA LEU A 159 8.80 5.50 -11.28
C LEU A 159 10.05 6.36 -11.31
N ILE A 160 11.07 6.03 -10.51
CA ILE A 160 12.36 6.73 -10.52
C ILE A 160 13.05 6.52 -11.88
N LYS A 161 12.98 5.30 -12.41
CA LYS A 161 13.53 4.94 -13.71
C LYS A 161 12.83 5.63 -14.88
N ASN A 162 11.51 5.46 -14.96
CA ASN A 162 10.69 5.92 -16.07
C ASN A 162 9.20 5.99 -15.65
N PRO A 163 8.72 7.16 -15.21
CA PRO A 163 7.34 7.30 -14.75
C PRO A 163 6.31 7.15 -15.88
N ARG A 164 6.73 7.31 -17.15
CA ARG A 164 5.85 7.13 -18.31
C ARG A 164 5.41 5.69 -18.48
N VAL A 165 6.24 4.70 -18.14
CA VAL A 165 5.84 3.28 -18.19
C VAL A 165 4.63 3.02 -17.29
N VAL A 166 4.57 3.69 -16.13
CA VAL A 166 3.46 3.58 -15.20
C VAL A 166 2.23 4.32 -15.71
N ALA A 167 2.40 5.53 -16.25
CA ALA A 167 1.31 6.29 -16.86
C ALA A 167 0.67 5.55 -18.04
N ASP A 168 1.48 5.03 -18.97
CA ASP A 168 1.02 4.34 -20.18
C ASP A 168 0.40 2.97 -19.89
N ALA A 169 0.66 2.40 -18.70
CA ALA A 169 0.11 1.12 -18.27
C ALA A 169 -1.38 1.20 -17.98
N ILE A 170 -1.93 2.36 -17.58
CA ILE A 170 -3.32 2.51 -17.15
C ILE A 170 -4.13 3.20 -18.24
N LYS A 171 -5.25 2.59 -18.64
CA LYS A 171 -6.16 3.14 -19.65
C LYS A 171 -7.61 2.98 -19.23
N GLU A 172 -8.35 4.07 -19.22
CA GLU A 172 -9.79 4.02 -19.13
C GLU A 172 -10.40 3.48 -20.42
N ARG A 173 -11.37 2.58 -20.29
CA ARG A 173 -12.11 1.99 -21.40
C ARG A 173 -13.42 2.74 -21.62
N SER A 174 -13.96 2.63 -22.83
CA SER A 174 -15.24 3.27 -23.18
C SER A 174 -16.45 2.73 -22.40
N ASP A 175 -16.32 1.55 -21.77
CA ASP A 175 -17.33 0.92 -20.91
C ASP A 175 -17.20 1.33 -19.43
N GLY A 176 -16.29 2.25 -19.11
CA GLY A 176 -16.05 2.72 -17.75
C GLY A 176 -15.17 1.79 -16.90
N GLN A 177 -14.69 0.67 -17.45
CA GLN A 177 -13.68 -0.14 -16.79
C GLN A 177 -12.28 0.45 -16.97
N VAL A 178 -11.34 0.02 -16.15
CA VAL A 178 -9.93 0.39 -16.27
C VAL A 178 -9.12 -0.82 -16.70
N GLU A 179 -8.34 -0.65 -17.75
CA GLU A 179 -7.37 -1.62 -18.24
C GLU A 179 -5.97 -1.25 -17.71
N VAL A 180 -5.29 -2.22 -17.10
CA VAL A 180 -3.90 -2.08 -16.64
C VAL A 180 -3.02 -3.10 -17.36
N GLN A 181 -2.07 -2.62 -18.15
CA GLN A 181 -1.10 -3.43 -18.87
C GLN A 181 0.28 -3.31 -18.23
N PHE A 182 0.63 -4.29 -17.39
CA PHE A 182 1.99 -4.47 -16.91
C PHE A 182 2.86 -5.02 -18.05
N PRO A 183 4.02 -4.43 -18.38
CA PRO A 183 4.83 -4.84 -19.54
C PRO A 183 5.18 -6.33 -19.59
N GLY A 184 5.43 -6.97 -18.44
CA GLY A 184 5.77 -8.39 -18.34
C GLY A 184 4.58 -9.34 -18.30
N LEU A 185 3.35 -8.85 -18.26
CA LEU A 185 2.16 -9.69 -18.33
C LEU A 185 1.67 -9.82 -19.77
N LYS A 186 1.33 -11.05 -20.18
CA LYS A 186 0.86 -11.35 -21.54
C LYS A 186 -0.50 -10.73 -21.87
N LYS A 187 -1.31 -10.47 -20.85
CA LYS A 187 -2.67 -9.93 -20.99
C LYS A 187 -2.83 -8.77 -20.02
N PRO A 188 -3.57 -7.73 -20.41
CA PRO A 188 -3.91 -6.68 -19.47
C PRO A 188 -4.88 -7.22 -18.41
N VAL A 189 -4.88 -6.56 -17.25
CA VAL A 189 -5.85 -6.78 -16.20
C VAL A 189 -6.96 -5.74 -16.35
N VAL A 190 -8.20 -6.19 -16.37
CA VAL A 190 -9.35 -5.28 -16.48
C VAL A 190 -10.08 -5.28 -15.14
N ILE A 191 -10.26 -4.09 -14.56
CA ILE A 191 -10.87 -3.89 -13.25
C ILE A 191 -12.03 -2.89 -13.33
N THR A 192 -12.94 -2.97 -12.37
CA THR A 192 -13.86 -1.85 -12.12
C THR A 192 -13.09 -0.67 -11.53
N PRO A 193 -13.58 0.58 -11.73
CA PRO A 193 -13.02 1.75 -11.04
C PRO A 193 -12.91 1.53 -9.54
N VAL A 194 -11.95 2.20 -8.90
CA VAL A 194 -11.76 2.08 -7.46
C VAL A 194 -12.92 2.74 -6.70
N THR A 195 -13.46 2.06 -5.69
CA THR A 195 -14.51 2.60 -4.82
C THR A 195 -13.92 3.51 -3.75
N ASP A 196 -14.78 4.23 -3.03
CA ASP A 196 -14.36 5.07 -1.88
C ASP A 196 -13.72 4.21 -0.78
N THR A 197 -14.29 3.02 -0.53
CA THR A 197 -13.76 2.11 0.49
C THR A 197 -12.40 1.58 0.05
N GLU A 198 -12.23 1.24 -1.23
CA GLU A 198 -10.94 0.83 -1.78
C GLU A 198 -9.91 1.98 -1.69
N GLN A 199 -10.28 3.21 -2.02
CA GLN A 199 -9.40 4.39 -1.84
C GLN A 199 -9.02 4.62 -0.38
N ALA A 200 -9.94 4.39 0.57
CA ALA A 200 -9.65 4.47 1.99
C ALA A 200 -8.71 3.35 2.48
N LEU A 201 -8.83 2.14 1.95
CA LEU A 201 -8.03 0.98 2.39
C LEU A 201 -6.68 0.87 1.69
N PHE A 202 -6.64 0.99 0.37
CA PHE A 202 -5.50 0.62 -0.50
C PHE A 202 -4.46 1.73 -0.66
N ALA A 203 -3.39 1.45 -1.38
CA ALA A 203 -2.35 2.44 -1.62
C ALA A 203 -2.93 3.73 -2.23
N SER A 204 -2.37 4.88 -1.84
CA SER A 204 -2.86 6.20 -2.25
C SER A 204 -1.69 7.06 -2.72
N ALA A 205 -1.91 7.84 -3.78
CA ALA A 205 -1.02 8.92 -4.19
C ALA A 205 -1.51 10.29 -3.69
N GLY A 206 -2.47 10.30 -2.77
CA GLY A 206 -3.10 11.50 -2.23
C GLY A 206 -3.73 12.35 -3.33
N ALA A 207 -3.40 13.64 -3.32
CA ALA A 207 -3.87 14.57 -4.34
C ALA A 207 -3.37 14.29 -5.77
N ASP A 208 -2.39 13.39 -5.98
CA ASP A 208 -1.84 13.03 -7.29
C ASP A 208 -2.66 11.95 -8.03
N GLY A 209 -3.94 11.77 -7.66
CA GLY A 209 -4.84 10.85 -8.35
C GLY A 209 -4.98 9.49 -7.66
N ASN A 210 -5.86 8.65 -8.19
CA ASN A 210 -6.03 7.28 -7.71
C ASN A 210 -5.25 6.24 -8.52
N TRP A 211 -4.27 6.64 -9.35
CA TRP A 211 -3.46 5.71 -10.15
C TRP A 211 -2.81 4.62 -9.30
N LEU A 212 -2.33 4.95 -8.10
CA LEU A 212 -1.67 3.98 -7.24
C LEU A 212 -2.65 2.95 -6.66
N THR A 213 -3.85 3.40 -6.24
CA THR A 213 -4.96 2.53 -5.81
C THR A 213 -5.39 1.61 -6.95
N THR A 214 -5.51 2.16 -8.16
CA THR A 214 -5.87 1.45 -9.38
C THR A 214 -4.85 0.36 -9.73
N LEU A 215 -3.55 0.67 -9.66
CA LEU A 215 -2.48 -0.31 -9.88
C LEU A 215 -2.48 -1.42 -8.83
N GLU A 216 -2.66 -1.06 -7.55
CA GLU A 216 -2.71 -2.04 -6.47
C GLU A 216 -3.91 -3.00 -6.65
N LYS A 217 -5.09 -2.47 -6.98
CA LYS A 217 -6.28 -3.27 -7.29
C LYS A 217 -6.05 -4.19 -8.49
N ALA A 218 -5.46 -3.68 -9.58
CA ALA A 218 -5.17 -4.48 -10.77
C ALA A 218 -4.14 -5.58 -10.49
N TRP A 219 -3.07 -5.26 -9.79
CA TRP A 219 -2.05 -6.23 -9.40
C TRP A 219 -2.64 -7.32 -8.50
N GLY A 220 -3.39 -6.91 -7.49
CA GLY A 220 -4.12 -7.80 -6.61
C GLY A 220 -5.07 -8.75 -7.36
N THR A 221 -5.85 -8.20 -8.28
CA THR A 221 -6.77 -8.96 -9.14
C THR A 221 -6.00 -9.99 -9.98
N HIS A 222 -4.85 -9.62 -10.54
CA HIS A 222 -3.99 -10.54 -11.27
C HIS A 222 -3.53 -11.70 -10.38
N GLN A 223 -3.01 -11.40 -9.18
CA GLN A 223 -2.57 -12.41 -8.23
C GLN A 223 -3.73 -13.32 -7.80
N ALA A 224 -4.95 -12.79 -7.69
CA ALA A 224 -6.16 -13.53 -7.38
C ALA A 224 -6.74 -14.33 -8.57
N GLY A 225 -6.06 -14.36 -9.73
CA GLY A 225 -6.51 -15.11 -10.90
C GLY A 225 -7.72 -14.48 -11.60
N GLY A 226 -7.90 -13.16 -11.46
CA GLY A 226 -9.01 -12.39 -12.03
C GLY A 226 -10.15 -12.09 -11.05
N ASP A 227 -10.11 -12.63 -9.83
CA ASP A 227 -11.11 -12.37 -8.79
C ASP A 227 -10.83 -11.03 -8.08
N GLN A 228 -11.51 -9.97 -8.53
CA GLN A 228 -11.34 -8.61 -7.99
C GLN A 228 -11.71 -8.50 -6.50
N LEU A 229 -12.63 -9.33 -6.01
CA LEU A 229 -13.04 -9.32 -4.59
C LEU A 229 -11.92 -9.82 -3.66
N LYS A 230 -10.89 -10.44 -4.22
CA LYS A 230 -9.71 -10.96 -3.49
C LYS A 230 -8.44 -10.18 -3.77
N ALA A 231 -8.53 -9.03 -4.42
CA ALA A 231 -7.35 -8.28 -4.86
C ALA A 231 -6.37 -7.94 -3.72
N PHE A 232 -6.85 -7.80 -2.51
CA PHE A 232 -6.07 -7.34 -1.36
C PHE A 232 -5.67 -8.45 -0.38
N GLU A 233 -5.90 -9.72 -0.72
CA GLU A 233 -5.64 -10.84 0.21
C GLU A 233 -4.24 -11.43 0.08
N LYS A 234 -3.51 -11.13 -1.01
CA LYS A 234 -2.25 -11.82 -1.34
C LYS A 234 -1.04 -10.94 -1.06
N THR A 235 -0.10 -11.50 -0.31
CA THR A 235 1.25 -10.93 -0.14
C THR A 235 1.97 -10.91 -1.47
N THR A 236 2.63 -9.79 -1.79
CA THR A 236 3.45 -9.68 -3.00
C THR A 236 4.94 -9.87 -2.72
N TYR A 237 5.55 -10.79 -3.46
CA TYR A 237 6.99 -10.94 -3.55
C TYR A 237 7.58 -9.92 -4.56
N PRO A 238 8.68 -9.24 -4.23
CA PRO A 238 9.29 -8.25 -5.11
C PRO A 238 9.66 -8.80 -6.50
N GLU A 239 10.13 -10.04 -6.61
CA GLU A 239 10.52 -10.66 -7.88
C GLU A 239 9.38 -10.71 -8.90
N ASP A 240 8.16 -11.04 -8.44
CA ASP A 240 6.98 -11.12 -9.31
C ASP A 240 6.62 -9.72 -9.83
N ALA A 241 6.68 -8.71 -8.96
CA ALA A 241 6.43 -7.33 -9.33
C ALA A 241 7.50 -6.78 -10.29
N ILE A 242 8.77 -7.14 -10.09
CA ILE A 242 9.87 -6.78 -10.99
C ILE A 242 9.64 -7.36 -12.38
N VAL A 243 9.29 -8.65 -12.48
CA VAL A 243 8.98 -9.31 -13.76
C VAL A 243 7.81 -8.59 -14.43
N ALA A 244 6.74 -8.30 -13.68
CA ALA A 244 5.56 -7.62 -14.20
C ALA A 244 5.88 -6.23 -14.78
N TRP A 245 6.73 -5.44 -14.12
CA TRP A 245 7.07 -4.09 -14.61
C TRP A 245 8.06 -4.07 -15.78
N THR A 246 8.93 -5.07 -15.89
CA THR A 246 10.11 -4.97 -16.75
C THR A 246 10.04 -5.83 -18.00
N ASN A 247 9.12 -6.80 -18.08
CA ASN A 247 9.12 -7.85 -19.11
C ASN A 247 10.44 -8.64 -19.18
N GLY A 248 11.24 -8.56 -18.12
CA GLY A 248 12.52 -9.23 -17.97
C GLY A 248 12.46 -10.35 -16.94
N LYS A 249 13.62 -10.66 -16.36
CA LYS A 249 13.73 -11.59 -15.24
C LYS A 249 13.99 -10.84 -13.96
N ALA A 250 13.72 -11.49 -12.84
CA ALA A 250 14.14 -11.06 -11.53
C ALA A 250 15.07 -12.10 -10.92
N THR A 251 16.12 -11.65 -10.25
CA THR A 251 16.99 -12.51 -9.44
C THR A 251 17.02 -12.00 -8.01
N THR A 252 16.88 -12.91 -7.05
CA THR A 252 16.98 -12.59 -5.62
C THR A 252 18.29 -13.11 -5.06
N SER A 253 19.09 -12.21 -4.50
CA SER A 253 20.32 -12.53 -3.77
C SER A 253 20.08 -12.47 -2.27
N ARG A 254 20.63 -13.43 -1.52
CA ARG A 254 20.58 -13.41 -0.06
C ARG A 254 21.72 -12.56 0.49
N ILE A 255 21.41 -11.77 1.52
CA ILE A 255 22.39 -11.05 2.33
C ILE A 255 22.78 -11.96 3.50
N PRO A 256 24.06 -12.37 3.61
CA PRO A 256 24.55 -13.19 4.72
C PRO A 256 24.24 -12.55 6.08
N LYS A 257 23.90 -13.34 7.10
CA LYS A 257 23.63 -12.83 8.47
C LYS A 257 24.84 -12.13 9.08
N ASN A 258 26.03 -12.67 8.82
CA ASN A 258 27.31 -12.13 9.25
C ASN A 258 28.16 -11.92 8.00
N PRO A 259 28.00 -10.81 7.27
CA PRO A 259 28.87 -10.55 6.14
C PRO A 259 30.29 -10.34 6.66
N GLU A 260 31.25 -10.95 5.98
CA GLU A 260 32.67 -10.71 6.25
C GLU A 260 32.97 -9.20 6.14
N PRO A 261 33.88 -8.65 6.96
CA PRO A 261 34.32 -7.28 6.82
C PRO A 261 34.75 -7.01 5.38
N THR A 262 34.13 -6.03 4.74
CA THR A 262 34.51 -5.63 3.39
C THR A 262 35.86 -4.93 3.45
N GLU A 263 36.79 -5.33 2.57
CA GLU A 263 38.00 -4.55 2.36
C GLU A 263 37.60 -3.12 1.96
N ARG A 264 38.23 -2.11 2.57
CA ARG A 264 38.01 -0.71 2.22
C ARG A 264 38.21 -0.53 0.71
N GLY A 265 37.22 0.00 0.02
CA GLY A 265 37.22 0.14 -1.44
C GLY A 265 36.40 -0.92 -2.20
N LYS A 266 35.88 -1.96 -1.54
CA LYS A 266 35.19 -3.08 -2.19
C LYS A 266 33.81 -3.37 -1.60
N LEU A 267 32.82 -3.43 -2.49
CA LEU A 267 31.50 -3.99 -2.18
C LEU A 267 31.53 -5.52 -2.26
N PRO A 268 30.78 -6.22 -1.39
CA PRO A 268 30.56 -7.65 -1.56
C PRO A 268 29.71 -7.89 -2.83
N ASP A 269 29.84 -9.08 -3.42
CA ASP A 269 29.29 -9.38 -4.76
C ASP A 269 27.81 -9.02 -4.94
N TYR A 270 26.97 -9.25 -3.93
CA TYR A 270 25.54 -8.95 -4.00
C TYR A 270 25.25 -7.44 -4.05
N LEU A 271 26.03 -6.61 -3.35
CA LEU A 271 25.90 -5.15 -3.42
C LEU A 271 26.60 -4.55 -4.63
N SER A 272 27.76 -5.10 -5.01
CA SER A 272 28.43 -4.70 -6.26
C SER A 272 27.50 -4.93 -7.45
N THR A 273 26.81 -6.07 -7.44
CA THR A 273 25.80 -6.38 -8.43
C THR A 273 24.59 -5.47 -8.34
N ALA A 274 24.00 -5.27 -7.16
CA ALA A 274 22.87 -4.35 -6.99
C ALA A 274 23.21 -2.91 -7.43
N SER A 275 24.40 -2.42 -7.09
CA SER A 275 24.91 -1.10 -7.49
C SER A 275 25.01 -0.98 -9.00
N ARG A 276 25.52 -2.01 -9.69
CA ARG A 276 25.55 -2.04 -11.16
C ARG A 276 24.14 -2.03 -11.77
N GLU A 277 23.20 -2.78 -11.22
CA GLU A 277 21.81 -2.78 -11.71
C GLU A 277 21.17 -1.40 -11.53
N ILE A 278 21.35 -0.76 -10.37
CA ILE A 278 20.87 0.61 -10.12
C ILE A 278 21.48 1.58 -11.15
N ALA A 279 22.79 1.50 -11.38
CA ALA A 279 23.47 2.33 -12.39
C ALA A 279 23.00 2.06 -13.83
N ALA A 280 22.57 0.83 -14.13
CA ALA A 280 21.92 0.45 -15.38
C ALA A 280 20.43 0.85 -15.44
N ASN A 281 19.94 1.60 -14.45
CA ASN A 281 18.55 2.01 -14.32
C ASN A 281 17.60 0.80 -14.30
N HIS A 282 17.98 -0.26 -13.57
CA HIS A 282 17.17 -1.46 -13.36
C HIS A 282 16.40 -1.37 -12.02
N VAL A 283 15.25 -2.05 -11.94
CA VAL A 283 14.45 -2.10 -10.72
C VAL A 283 15.15 -2.91 -9.64
N VAL A 284 15.31 -2.35 -8.44
CA VAL A 284 15.93 -3.03 -7.29
C VAL A 284 15.13 -2.78 -6.02
N VAL A 285 14.88 -3.86 -5.27
CA VAL A 285 14.11 -3.89 -4.02
C VAL A 285 14.89 -4.67 -2.97
N ALA A 286 14.96 -4.14 -1.75
CA ALA A 286 15.58 -4.80 -0.61
C ALA A 286 14.51 -5.25 0.41
N TRP A 287 14.74 -6.41 1.04
CA TRP A 287 13.85 -6.95 2.06
C TRP A 287 14.53 -7.02 3.42
N THR A 288 13.88 -6.47 4.44
CA THR A 288 14.32 -6.62 5.83
C THR A 288 14.17 -8.07 6.30
N ARG A 289 14.94 -8.44 7.33
CA ARG A 289 14.76 -9.73 8.01
C ARG A 289 13.43 -9.72 8.78
N PHE A 290 12.88 -10.90 9.02
CA PHE A 290 11.68 -11.06 9.85
C PHE A 290 11.99 -10.96 11.35
N ASP A 291 13.24 -11.22 11.73
CA ASP A 291 13.72 -11.27 13.10
C ASP A 291 15.00 -10.45 13.28
N ASN A 292 15.25 -9.99 14.52
CA ASN A 292 16.50 -9.36 14.95
C ASN A 292 16.87 -8.07 14.19
N LEU A 293 15.90 -7.21 13.92
CA LEU A 293 16.22 -5.84 13.51
C LEU A 293 16.92 -5.13 14.67
N THR A 294 18.02 -4.46 14.36
CA THR A 294 18.88 -3.75 15.33
C THR A 294 18.66 -2.24 15.30
N VAL A 295 17.78 -1.76 14.42
CA VAL A 295 17.52 -0.33 14.22
C VAL A 295 16.01 -0.09 14.28
N GLU A 296 15.62 0.86 15.11
CA GLU A 296 14.25 1.36 15.21
C GLU A 296 13.83 2.07 13.91
N GLY A 297 12.53 2.07 13.61
CA GLY A 297 12.01 2.63 12.35
C GLY A 297 12.10 1.68 11.15
N LEU A 298 12.76 0.52 11.27
CA LEU A 298 12.66 -0.55 10.27
C LEU A 298 11.52 -1.52 10.59
N VAL A 299 10.80 -1.95 9.55
CA VAL A 299 9.68 -2.89 9.66
C VAL A 299 10.19 -4.30 9.35
N PRO A 300 9.93 -5.32 10.18
CA PRO A 300 10.31 -6.71 9.90
C PRO A 300 9.61 -7.28 8.66
N GLY A 301 10.34 -8.04 7.84
CA GLY A 301 9.78 -8.73 6.66
C GLY A 301 9.18 -7.80 5.60
N HIS A 302 9.71 -6.58 5.48
CA HIS A 302 9.12 -5.49 4.71
C HIS A 302 10.02 -5.03 3.56
N ALA A 303 9.40 -4.67 2.43
CA ALA A 303 10.08 -4.29 1.19
C ALA A 303 10.37 -2.81 1.16
N TYR A 304 11.59 -2.47 0.78
CA TYR A 304 12.06 -1.10 0.56
C TYR A 304 12.57 -1.00 -0.87
N THR A 305 12.28 0.11 -1.55
CA THR A 305 12.96 0.42 -2.80
C THR A 305 14.44 0.70 -2.50
N LEU A 306 15.37 0.13 -3.27
CA LEU A 306 16.80 0.42 -3.16
C LEU A 306 17.24 1.23 -4.38
N ASN A 307 17.50 2.53 -4.17
CA ASN A 307 17.69 3.50 -5.26
C ASN A 307 19.14 3.96 -5.42
N GLY A 308 19.99 3.67 -4.44
CA GLY A 308 21.38 4.09 -4.47
C GLY A 308 22.22 3.28 -3.49
N ILE A 309 23.49 3.13 -3.82
CA ILE A 309 24.53 2.58 -2.93
C ILE A 309 25.73 3.51 -3.08
N ASP A 310 26.03 4.27 -2.03
CA ASP A 310 27.26 5.04 -1.95
C ASP A 310 28.25 4.26 -1.10
N TYR A 311 29.27 3.70 -1.76
CA TYR A 311 30.28 2.94 -1.06
C TYR A 311 31.36 3.82 -0.42
N GLU A 312 31.62 5.01 -0.96
CA GLU A 312 32.64 5.91 -0.42
C GLU A 312 32.17 6.48 0.92
N ASP A 313 30.90 6.90 0.98
CA ASP A 313 30.25 7.40 2.19
C ASP A 313 29.67 6.27 3.05
N GLY A 314 29.58 5.05 2.50
CA GLY A 314 29.13 3.86 3.22
C GLY A 314 27.65 3.89 3.56
N THR A 315 26.82 4.35 2.62
CA THR A 315 25.37 4.49 2.75
C THR A 315 24.61 3.81 1.62
N VAL A 316 23.32 3.58 1.84
CA VAL A 316 22.37 3.16 0.81
C VAL A 316 21.16 4.08 0.84
N ALA A 317 20.61 4.42 -0.33
CA ALA A 317 19.40 5.22 -0.43
C ALA A 317 18.19 4.29 -0.55
N LEU A 318 17.30 4.36 0.42
CA LEU A 318 16.12 3.51 0.54
C LEU A 318 14.83 4.31 0.45
N ARG A 319 13.75 3.60 0.12
CA ARG A 319 12.40 4.11 0.33
C ARG A 319 11.48 3.08 0.96
N ASN A 320 10.87 3.43 2.09
CA ASN A 320 9.75 2.71 2.67
C ASN A 320 8.47 2.99 1.86
N PRO A 321 7.81 1.98 1.27
CA PRO A 321 6.59 2.17 0.50
C PRO A 321 5.41 2.67 1.34
N TRP A 322 5.51 2.68 2.67
CA TRP A 322 4.54 3.35 3.54
C TRP A 322 4.57 4.88 3.42
N GLY A 323 5.64 5.44 2.84
CA GLY A 323 5.85 6.88 2.73
C GLY A 323 5.94 7.58 4.09
N ARG A 324 6.42 6.83 5.09
CA ARG A 324 6.70 7.20 6.48
C ARG A 324 7.45 6.06 7.17
N LEU A 325 7.70 6.22 8.47
CA LEU A 325 8.41 5.31 9.37
C LEU A 325 9.81 5.02 8.86
N GLU A 326 10.69 5.97 9.12
CA GLU A 326 12.09 5.93 8.76
C GLU A 326 12.98 5.69 9.99
N PRO A 327 14.18 5.12 9.80
CA PRO A 327 15.20 5.08 10.84
C PRO A 327 15.56 6.49 11.32
N GLY A 328 15.66 6.64 12.63
CA GLY A 328 15.94 7.91 13.27
C GLY A 328 16.53 7.75 14.67
N ASP A 329 16.64 8.87 15.38
CA ASP A 329 16.95 8.91 16.80
C ASP A 329 15.78 9.53 17.59
N GLU A 330 16.01 9.87 18.86
CA GLU A 330 15.01 10.50 19.73
C GLU A 330 14.43 11.82 19.17
N ASN A 331 15.09 12.44 18.20
CA ASN A 331 14.66 13.66 17.52
C ASN A 331 13.93 13.42 16.20
N GLY A 332 13.70 12.15 15.83
CA GLY A 332 13.01 11.74 14.60
C GLY A 332 13.96 11.21 13.51
N PRO A 333 13.48 11.13 12.24
CA PRO A 333 14.24 10.61 11.11
C PRO A 333 15.59 11.31 10.92
N PHE A 334 16.60 10.57 10.46
CA PHE A 334 17.97 11.11 10.32
C PHE A 334 18.09 12.33 9.39
N ASP A 335 17.18 12.46 8.42
CA ASP A 335 17.13 13.60 7.48
C ASP A 335 16.14 14.70 7.93
N GLY A 336 15.47 14.50 9.07
CA GLY A 336 14.47 15.40 9.65
C GLY A 336 13.10 15.36 8.97
N ARG A 337 12.81 14.38 8.11
CA ARG A 337 11.53 14.25 7.39
C ARG A 337 11.02 12.82 7.48
N ASP A 338 9.70 12.65 7.63
CA ASP A 338 9.07 11.33 7.62
C ASP A 338 8.25 11.17 6.33
N ASP A 339 8.96 11.04 5.20
CA ASP A 339 8.40 10.91 3.85
C ASP A 339 8.63 9.52 3.21
N GLY A 340 9.26 8.63 3.96
CA GLY A 340 9.67 7.29 3.62
C GLY A 340 11.00 7.20 2.89
N VAL A 341 11.70 8.29 2.54
CA VAL A 341 12.94 8.26 1.76
C VAL A 341 14.13 8.64 2.62
N PHE A 342 15.10 7.74 2.78
CA PHE A 342 16.23 7.97 3.68
C PHE A 342 17.53 7.37 3.17
N GLU A 343 18.64 7.95 3.64
CA GLU A 343 19.94 7.30 3.58
C GLU A 343 20.14 6.41 4.81
N PHE A 344 20.70 5.23 4.59
CA PHE A 344 20.88 4.23 5.64
C PHE A 344 22.33 3.74 5.67
N PRO A 345 22.99 3.68 6.83
CA PRO A 345 24.37 3.21 6.92
C PRO A 345 24.49 1.78 6.37
N LEU A 346 25.43 1.57 5.45
CA LEU A 346 25.61 0.29 4.77
C LEU A 346 25.91 -0.86 5.76
N LYS A 347 26.63 -0.56 6.82
CA LYS A 347 26.89 -1.51 7.92
C LYS A 347 25.59 -1.97 8.61
N GLU A 348 24.63 -1.07 8.81
CA GLU A 348 23.33 -1.41 9.39
C GLU A 348 22.43 -2.08 8.35
N PHE A 349 22.51 -1.70 7.07
CA PHE A 349 21.82 -2.39 5.98
C PHE A 349 22.15 -3.89 5.97
N HIS A 350 23.43 -4.24 6.08
CA HIS A 350 23.89 -5.63 6.15
C HIS A 350 23.26 -6.46 7.28
N LYS A 351 23.10 -5.85 8.45
CA LYS A 351 22.53 -6.52 9.63
C LYS A 351 21.02 -6.71 9.48
N ASN A 352 20.34 -5.69 9.00
CA ASN A 352 18.88 -5.61 9.03
C ASN A 352 18.19 -6.17 7.79
N PHE A 353 18.89 -6.24 6.65
CA PHE A 353 18.33 -6.74 5.39
C PHE A 353 18.77 -8.17 5.12
N GLY A 354 17.82 -8.97 4.62
CA GLY A 354 18.02 -10.39 4.34
C GLY A 354 18.16 -10.71 2.86
N GLN A 355 17.57 -9.91 1.97
CA GLN A 355 17.48 -10.19 0.55
C GLN A 355 17.49 -8.92 -0.30
N ILE A 356 17.98 -9.04 -1.54
CA ILE A 356 17.87 -8.02 -2.59
C ILE A 356 17.30 -8.70 -3.83
N ALA A 357 16.14 -8.26 -4.29
CA ALA A 357 15.55 -8.64 -5.57
C ALA A 357 15.90 -7.57 -6.61
N ARG A 358 16.33 -7.97 -7.80
CA ARG A 358 16.75 -7.06 -8.87
C ARG A 358 16.28 -7.55 -10.23
N GLN A 359 15.95 -6.60 -11.10
CA GLN A 359 15.79 -6.85 -12.52
C GLN A 359 17.11 -7.38 -13.11
N THR A 360 16.99 -8.35 -14.01
CA THR A 360 18.09 -8.91 -14.80
C THR A 360 17.64 -9.16 -16.23
N ASP A 361 18.59 -9.17 -17.15
CA ASP A 361 18.38 -9.39 -18.59
C ASP A 361 17.87 -10.81 -18.98
#